data_AF-A0A482ZYX1-F1
#
_entry.id   AF-A0A482ZYX1-F1
#
_cell.length_a   1.000
_cell.length_b   1.000
_cell.length_c   1.000
_cell.angle_alpha   90.00
_cell.angle_beta   90.00
_cell.angle_gamma   90.00
#
_symmetry.space_group_name_H-M   'P 1'
#
loop_
_entity.id
_entity.type
_entity.pdbx_description
1 polymer ?
#
loop_
_entity_poly.entity_id
_entity_poly.type
_entity_poly.pdbx_seq_one_letter_code
_entity_poly.pdbx_strand_id
1 'polypeptide(L)'
;MEPRLLHCIDNTVILISPMYHCEHGHALSATNPQLIGKLNSIYIPFILLHRTGFTRHFANTIILLFREGLSILGIEHHIQRMRQQLAATLIIQLINTLPKELQSNAADSMEESKELNSIKLPFPSNNIIYHCIVANFLEKRDFYNSEMNSIPVTKYISFDHTFKVASNIGYKRSDGKWITLYIVLNEIGQIVMWQFTKSTGFDEITAMLTHLQIRIHQPIIIFVDNCCQQRSKLQQIFGQDSCPFGHIPCCSEVNKSDA
;
A
#
# COMPACT_ATOMS: atom_id res chain seq x y z
N MET A 1 10.69 -16.65 25.55
CA MET A 1 11.01 -16.61 24.12
C MET A 1 9.69 -16.86 23.39
N GLU A 2 9.10 -15.84 22.78
CA GLU A 2 7.88 -16.03 21.98
C GLU A 2 8.28 -16.23 20.52
N PRO A 3 8.18 -17.46 19.98
CA PRO A 3 8.43 -17.71 18.57
C PRO A 3 7.48 -16.86 17.72
N ARG A 4 8.02 -16.16 16.71
CA ARG A 4 7.19 -15.35 15.80
C ARG A 4 6.86 -16.14 14.55
N LEU A 5 5.58 -16.13 14.18
CA LEU A 5 5.11 -16.74 12.95
C LEU A 5 5.43 -15.84 11.75
N LEU A 6 6.13 -16.38 10.74
CA LEU A 6 6.38 -15.71 9.47
C LEU A 6 5.63 -16.39 8.33
N HIS A 7 4.86 -15.62 7.56
CA HIS A 7 4.22 -16.10 6.35
C HIS A 7 5.25 -16.19 5.21
N CYS A 8 5.36 -17.37 4.60
CA CYS A 8 6.08 -17.60 3.35
C CYS A 8 5.10 -18.06 2.27
N ILE A 9 5.58 -18.09 1.02
CA ILE A 9 4.77 -18.50 -0.13
C ILE A 9 4.42 -19.98 -0.04
N ASP A 10 5.43 -20.80 0.24
CA ASP A 10 5.32 -22.25 0.31
C ASP A 10 4.70 -22.70 1.64
N ASN A 11 5.18 -22.16 2.75
CA ASN A 11 4.73 -22.58 4.08
C ASN A 11 4.76 -21.43 5.09
N THR A 12 4.43 -21.72 6.34
CA THR A 12 4.60 -20.79 7.45
C THR A 12 5.83 -21.21 8.24
N VAL A 13 6.75 -20.29 8.49
CA VAL A 13 8.02 -20.56 9.18
C VAL A 13 8.03 -19.89 10.55
N ILE A 14 8.71 -20.51 11.51
CA ILE A 14 8.84 -19.96 12.86
C ILE A 14 10.19 -19.27 12.99
N LEU A 15 10.17 -17.98 13.32
CA LEU A 15 11.37 -17.22 13.63
C LEU A 15 11.71 -17.38 15.10
N ILE A 16 12.84 -18.04 15.35
CA ILE A 16 13.44 -18.19 16.68
C ILE A 16 14.51 -17.12 16.81
N SER A 17 14.38 -16.26 17.82
CA SER A 17 15.28 -15.12 18.04
C SER A 17 16.00 -15.26 19.38
N PRO A 18 17.34 -15.18 19.42
CA PRO A 18 18.07 -15.16 20.68
C PRO A 18 17.73 -13.90 21.48
N MET A 19 17.84 -14.02 22.81
CA MET A 19 17.67 -12.92 23.76
C MET A 19 19.05 -12.51 24.28
N TYR A 20 19.43 -11.26 24.03
CA TYR A 20 20.62 -10.65 24.61
C TYR A 20 20.28 -10.11 25.99
N HIS A 21 21.18 -10.33 26.94
CA HIS A 21 21.04 -9.79 28.29
C HIS A 21 22.17 -8.81 28.54
N CYS A 22 21.88 -7.69 29.19
CA CYS A 22 22.93 -6.80 29.68
C CYS A 22 23.24 -7.09 31.15
N GLU A 23 24.36 -6.56 31.64
CA GLU A 23 24.83 -6.72 33.02
C GLU A 23 23.83 -6.21 34.08
N HIS A 24 22.90 -5.33 33.68
CA HIS A 24 21.85 -4.78 34.53
C HIS A 24 20.55 -5.60 34.50
N GLY A 25 20.55 -6.78 33.87
CA GLY A 25 19.39 -7.68 33.82
C GLY A 25 18.32 -7.34 32.79
N HIS A 26 18.54 -6.34 31.93
CA HIS A 26 17.63 -6.08 30.81
C HIS A 26 17.78 -7.16 29.73
N ALA A 27 16.65 -7.58 29.14
CA ALA A 27 16.62 -8.57 28.07
C ALA A 27 16.12 -7.93 26.76
N LEU A 28 16.84 -8.14 25.66
CA LEU A 28 16.54 -7.58 24.35
C LEU A 28 16.57 -8.67 23.29
N SER A 29 15.48 -8.83 22.55
CA SER A 29 15.43 -9.80 21.44
C SER A 29 16.32 -9.34 20.29
N ALA A 30 17.05 -10.28 19.67
CA ALA A 30 17.82 -10.01 18.45
C ALA A 30 16.95 -9.52 17.29
N THR A 31 15.65 -9.79 17.33
CA THR A 31 14.68 -9.30 16.34
C THR A 31 14.09 -7.93 16.70
N ASN A 32 14.64 -7.23 17.70
CA ASN A 32 14.22 -5.88 18.04
C ASN A 32 14.46 -4.93 16.84
N PRO A 33 13.43 -4.19 16.37
CA PRO A 33 13.56 -3.29 15.22
C PRO A 33 14.67 -2.24 15.35
N GLN A 34 14.97 -1.77 16.57
CA GLN A 34 16.04 -0.80 16.80
C GLN A 34 17.43 -1.43 16.67
N LEU A 35 17.59 -2.72 17.00
CA LEU A 35 18.83 -3.44 16.75
C LEU A 35 18.99 -3.73 15.27
N ILE A 36 17.93 -4.28 14.65
CA ILE A 36 17.91 -4.58 13.22
C ILE A 36 18.21 -3.32 12.40
N GLY A 37 17.59 -2.18 12.74
CA GLY A 37 17.79 -0.91 12.04
C GLY A 37 19.20 -0.32 12.16
N LYS A 38 20.03 -0.82 13.08
CA LYS A 38 21.45 -0.43 13.17
C LYS A 38 22.36 -1.33 12.34
N LEU A 39 21.87 -2.48 11.87
CA LEU A 39 22.61 -3.41 11.01
C LEU A 39 22.53 -2.93 9.55
N ASN A 40 23.21 -1.81 9.24
CA ASN A 40 23.14 -1.15 7.94
C ASN A 40 23.76 -1.93 6.76
N SER A 41 24.28 -3.14 6.99
CA SER A 41 25.03 -3.91 5.98
C SER A 41 24.52 -5.34 5.76
N ILE A 42 23.37 -5.70 6.37
CA ILE A 42 22.85 -7.08 6.28
C ILE A 42 21.48 -7.07 5.61
N TYR A 43 21.36 -7.88 4.57
CA TYR A 43 20.06 -8.18 3.97
C TYR A 43 19.21 -8.99 4.95
N ILE A 44 18.15 -8.37 5.48
CA ILE A 44 17.20 -9.05 6.37
C ILE A 44 16.13 -9.72 5.50
N PRO A 45 16.01 -11.07 5.50
CA PRO A 45 15.15 -11.80 4.57
C PRO A 45 13.66 -11.79 4.95
N PHE A 46 13.27 -11.04 5.98
CA PHE A 46 11.91 -10.98 6.49
C PHE A 46 11.54 -9.54 6.94
N ILE A 47 10.25 -9.30 7.07
CA ILE A 47 9.66 -8.08 7.60
C ILE A 47 8.82 -8.48 8.81
N LEU A 48 9.02 -7.80 9.94
CA LEU A 48 8.32 -8.08 11.19
C LEU A 48 7.21 -7.07 11.42
N LEU A 49 6.04 -7.60 11.77
CA LEU A 49 4.91 -6.87 12.33
C LEU A 49 4.90 -7.03 13.86
N HIS A 50 3.90 -6.45 14.52
CA HIS A 50 3.80 -6.51 15.98
C HIS A 50 3.77 -7.94 16.54
N ARG A 51 2.95 -8.84 15.95
CA ARG A 51 2.78 -10.24 16.41
C ARG A 51 3.25 -11.31 15.43
N THR A 52 3.38 -10.97 14.15
CA THR A 52 3.73 -11.90 13.07
C THR A 52 4.75 -11.25 12.15
N GLY A 53 5.08 -11.88 11.03
CA GLY A 53 5.83 -11.26 9.95
C GLY A 53 5.68 -12.04 8.66
N PHE A 54 6.48 -11.69 7.67
CA PHE A 54 6.53 -12.40 6.40
C PHE A 54 7.92 -12.35 5.81
N THR A 55 8.24 -13.32 4.94
CA THR A 55 9.50 -13.29 4.20
C THR A 55 9.46 -12.21 3.12
N ARG A 56 10.63 -11.66 2.75
CA ARG A 56 10.74 -10.71 1.63
C ARG A 56 10.32 -11.34 0.32
N HIS A 57 10.62 -12.63 0.14
CA HIS A 57 10.17 -13.38 -1.03
C HIS A 57 8.64 -13.40 -1.12
N PHE A 58 7.95 -13.73 -0.01
CA PHE A 58 6.49 -13.68 0.05
C PHE A 58 5.95 -12.29 -0.29
N ALA A 59 6.48 -11.23 0.35
CA ALA A 59 6.05 -9.87 0.06
C ALA A 59 6.25 -9.49 -1.42
N ASN A 60 7.39 -9.82 -2.01
CA ASN A 60 7.67 -9.53 -3.42
C ASN A 60 6.70 -10.25 -4.36
N THR A 61 6.37 -11.52 -4.08
CA THR A 61 5.37 -12.26 -4.85
C THR A 61 4.00 -11.60 -4.78
N ILE A 62 3.56 -11.15 -3.60
CA ILE A 62 2.31 -10.38 -3.46
C ILE A 62 2.33 -9.12 -4.33
N ILE A 63 3.43 -8.36 -4.29
CA ILE A 63 3.56 -7.11 -5.05
C ILE A 63 3.56 -7.37 -6.56
N LEU A 64 4.16 -8.47 -7.01
CA LEU A 64 4.14 -8.87 -8.42
C LEU A 64 2.71 -9.18 -8.87
N LEU A 65 1.98 -10.03 -8.14
CA LEU A 65 0.60 -10.37 -8.46
C LEU A 65 -0.32 -9.13 -8.44
N PHE A 66 -0.10 -8.23 -7.48
CA PHE A 66 -0.83 -6.96 -7.41
C PHE A 66 -0.54 -6.07 -8.63
N ARG A 67 0.71 -6.00 -9.08
CA ARG A 67 1.11 -5.23 -10.28
C ARG A 67 0.57 -5.84 -11.58
N GLU A 68 0.37 -7.15 -11.61
CA GLU A 68 -0.31 -7.85 -12.71
C GLU A 68 -1.83 -7.61 -12.73
N GLY A 69 -2.35 -6.85 -11.77
CA GLY A 69 -3.76 -6.43 -11.73
C GLY A 69 -4.68 -7.41 -11.01
N LEU A 70 -4.15 -8.41 -10.29
CA LEU A 70 -4.98 -9.28 -9.48
C LEU A 70 -5.59 -8.50 -8.31
N SER A 71 -6.89 -8.71 -8.09
CA SER A 71 -7.57 -8.24 -6.89
C SER A 71 -7.03 -8.93 -5.64
N ILE A 72 -7.23 -8.35 -4.45
CA ILE A 72 -6.80 -8.96 -3.17
C ILE A 72 -7.35 -10.38 -3.02
N LEU A 73 -8.63 -10.59 -3.37
CA LEU A 73 -9.25 -11.92 -3.37
C LEU A 73 -8.60 -12.86 -4.40
N GLY A 74 -8.22 -12.34 -5.57
CA GLY A 74 -7.49 -13.11 -6.58
C GLY A 74 -6.12 -13.55 -6.09
N ILE A 75 -5.40 -12.67 -5.40
CA ILE A 75 -4.11 -12.98 -4.77
C ILE A 75 -4.28 -14.03 -3.67
N GLU A 76 -5.30 -13.89 -2.81
CA GLU A 76 -5.63 -14.85 -1.75
C GLU A 76 -5.88 -16.25 -2.34
N HIS A 77 -6.74 -16.36 -3.36
CA HIS A 77 -7.00 -17.62 -4.05
C HIS A 77 -5.75 -18.19 -4.72
N HIS A 78 -4.89 -17.35 -5.30
CA HIS A 78 -3.65 -17.79 -5.93
C HIS A 78 -2.71 -18.44 -4.90
N ILE A 79 -2.51 -17.80 -3.75
CA ILE A 79 -1.69 -18.35 -2.66
C ILE A 79 -2.30 -19.63 -2.10
N GLN A 80 -3.61 -19.66 -1.93
CA GLN A 80 -4.31 -20.85 -1.46
C GLN A 80 -4.07 -22.04 -2.41
N ARG A 81 -4.20 -21.83 -3.73
CA ARG A 81 -3.91 -22.88 -4.72
C ARG A 81 -2.47 -23.36 -4.67
N MET A 82 -1.51 -22.44 -4.57
CA MET A 82 -0.09 -22.82 -4.43
C MET A 82 0.15 -23.66 -3.18
N ARG A 83 -0.44 -23.28 -2.03
CA ARG A 83 -0.32 -24.06 -0.79
C ARG A 83 -0.95 -25.44 -0.91
N GLN A 84 -2.11 -25.55 -1.56
CA GLN A 84 -2.77 -26.85 -1.81
C GLN A 84 -1.89 -27.76 -2.69
N GLN A 85 -1.29 -27.21 -3.74
CA GLN A 85 -0.38 -27.95 -4.62
C GLN A 85 0.87 -28.45 -3.88
N LEU A 86 1.47 -27.61 -3.04
CA LEU A 86 2.60 -28.02 -2.20
C LEU A 86 2.21 -29.12 -1.23
N ALA A 87 1.05 -29.01 -0.59
CA ALA A 87 0.54 -30.03 0.34
C ALA A 87 0.39 -31.38 -0.34
N ALA A 88 -0.25 -31.40 -1.52
CA ALA A 88 -0.41 -32.61 -2.30
C ALA A 88 0.95 -33.23 -2.64
N THR A 89 1.92 -32.39 -3.01
CA THR A 89 3.30 -32.84 -3.32
C THR A 89 3.98 -33.46 -2.10
N LEU A 90 3.89 -32.81 -0.93
CA LEU A 90 4.49 -33.30 0.31
C LEU A 90 3.85 -34.61 0.79
N ILE A 91 2.53 -34.77 0.60
CA ILE A 91 1.82 -36.00 0.96
C ILE A 91 2.25 -37.15 0.07
N ILE A 92 2.35 -36.94 -1.25
CA ILE A 92 2.88 -37.94 -2.18
C ILE A 92 4.30 -38.35 -1.79
N GLN A 93 5.15 -37.37 -1.47
CA GLN A 93 6.52 -37.64 -1.01
C GLN A 93 6.55 -38.45 0.29
N LEU A 94 5.69 -38.12 1.25
CA LEU A 94 5.57 -38.86 2.52
C LEU A 94 5.13 -40.32 2.28
N ILE A 95 4.17 -40.55 1.40
CA ILE A 95 3.73 -41.92 1.07
C ILE A 95 4.87 -42.71 0.45
N ASN A 96 5.61 -42.11 -0.48
CA ASN A 96 6.74 -42.77 -1.12
C ASN A 96 7.88 -43.13 -0.15
N THR A 97 7.96 -42.49 1.03
CA THR A 97 8.94 -42.83 2.07
C THR A 97 8.46 -43.90 3.04
N LEU A 98 7.18 -44.28 3.02
CA LEU A 98 6.65 -45.37 3.85
C LEU A 98 7.18 -46.73 3.39
N PRO A 99 7.26 -47.73 4.28
CA PRO A 99 7.47 -49.14 3.89
C PRO A 99 6.45 -49.60 2.84
N LYS A 100 6.87 -50.39 1.85
CA LYS A 100 6.03 -50.84 0.72
C LYS A 100 4.69 -51.46 1.13
N GLU A 101 4.67 -52.14 2.28
CA GLU A 101 3.48 -52.77 2.87
C GLU A 101 2.39 -51.76 3.30
N LEU A 102 2.80 -50.53 3.63
CA LEU A 102 1.92 -49.43 4.03
C LEU A 102 1.58 -48.49 2.86
N GLN A 103 2.31 -48.58 1.74
CA GLN A 103 2.10 -47.73 0.56
C GLN A 103 0.79 -48.04 -0.17
N SER A 104 0.44 -49.32 -0.33
CA SER A 104 -0.82 -49.71 -1.00
C SER A 104 -2.04 -49.22 -0.22
N ASN A 105 -2.03 -49.39 1.10
CA ASN A 105 -3.13 -48.96 1.96
C ASN A 105 -3.26 -47.42 2.01
N ALA A 106 -2.13 -46.70 1.96
CA ALA A 106 -2.14 -45.24 1.92
C ALA A 106 -2.60 -44.69 0.56
N ALA A 107 -2.20 -45.32 -0.55
CA ALA A 107 -2.63 -44.94 -1.89
C ALA A 107 -4.13 -45.16 -2.11
N ASP A 108 -4.66 -46.30 -1.69
CA ASP A 108 -6.09 -46.63 -1.78
C ASP A 108 -6.94 -45.67 -0.92
N SER A 109 -6.47 -45.32 0.29
CA SER A 109 -7.14 -44.33 1.15
C SER A 109 -7.15 -42.91 0.56
N MET A 110 -6.16 -42.57 -0.27
CA MET A 110 -6.06 -41.26 -0.91
C MET A 110 -6.97 -41.11 -2.12
N GLU A 111 -7.13 -42.15 -2.94
CA GLU A 111 -8.06 -42.15 -4.08
C GLU A 111 -9.53 -42.05 -3.62
N GLU A 112 -9.89 -42.68 -2.49
CA GLU A 112 -11.22 -42.51 -1.88
C GLU A 112 -11.41 -41.14 -1.21
N SER A 113 -10.32 -40.48 -0.79
CA SER A 113 -10.39 -39.19 -0.12
C SER A 113 -10.59 -38.01 -1.10
N LYS A 114 -11.85 -37.76 -1.48
CA LYS A 114 -12.29 -36.40 -1.88
C LYS A 114 -11.92 -35.33 -0.84
N GLU A 115 -11.53 -35.75 0.36
CA GLU A 115 -11.13 -34.94 1.49
C GLU A 115 -9.77 -34.24 1.33
N LEU A 116 -8.84 -34.71 0.49
CA LEU A 116 -7.54 -34.03 0.33
C LEU A 116 -7.69 -32.62 -0.27
N ASN A 117 -8.63 -32.48 -1.21
CA ASN A 117 -9.05 -31.18 -1.75
C ASN A 117 -9.84 -30.33 -0.74
N SER A 118 -10.34 -30.93 0.34
CA SER A 118 -11.10 -30.27 1.40
C SER A 118 -10.22 -29.77 2.56
N ILE A 119 -8.95 -30.19 2.63
CA ILE A 119 -8.01 -29.71 3.63
C ILE A 119 -7.77 -28.21 3.40
N LYS A 120 -8.42 -27.39 4.23
CA LYS A 120 -8.15 -25.95 4.31
C LYS A 120 -6.85 -25.75 5.04
N LEU A 121 -5.76 -25.75 4.28
CA LEU A 121 -4.49 -25.27 4.82
C LEU A 121 -4.63 -23.81 5.23
N PRO A 122 -4.02 -23.39 6.34
CA PRO A 122 -3.97 -21.98 6.68
C PRO A 122 -3.30 -21.24 5.52
N PHE A 123 -3.89 -20.14 5.08
CA PHE A 123 -3.34 -19.22 4.09
C PHE A 123 -3.39 -17.80 4.67
N PRO A 124 -2.52 -16.89 4.20
CA PRO A 124 -2.46 -15.53 4.73
C PRO A 124 -3.80 -14.84 4.50
N SER A 125 -4.34 -14.24 5.56
CA SER A 125 -5.55 -13.43 5.45
C SER A 125 -5.29 -12.15 4.65
N ASN A 126 -6.37 -11.53 4.19
CA ASN A 126 -6.33 -10.23 3.51
C ASN A 126 -5.50 -9.18 4.26
N ASN A 127 -5.50 -9.19 5.60
CA ASN A 127 -4.67 -8.30 6.41
C ASN A 127 -3.16 -8.48 6.14
N ILE A 128 -2.69 -9.71 6.00
CA ILE A 128 -1.27 -9.99 5.70
C ILE A 128 -0.93 -9.49 4.30
N ILE A 129 -1.81 -9.71 3.32
CA ILE A 129 -1.65 -9.21 1.95
C ILE A 129 -1.54 -7.67 1.96
N TYR A 130 -2.45 -6.98 2.67
CA TYR A 130 -2.38 -5.52 2.84
C TYR A 130 -1.09 -5.08 3.51
N HIS A 131 -0.63 -5.78 4.55
CA HIS A 131 0.64 -5.45 5.20
C HIS A 131 1.84 -5.61 4.27
N CYS A 132 1.85 -6.59 3.34
CA CYS A 132 2.90 -6.68 2.32
C CYS A 132 2.88 -5.47 1.37
N ILE A 133 1.70 -5.04 0.93
CA ILE A 133 1.51 -3.85 0.07
C ILE A 133 2.00 -2.59 0.79
N VAL A 134 1.55 -2.38 2.03
CA VAL A 134 1.92 -1.21 2.83
C VAL A 134 3.41 -1.21 3.15
N ALA A 135 3.98 -2.35 3.54
CA ALA A 135 5.42 -2.45 3.81
C ALA A 135 6.24 -2.11 2.57
N ASN A 136 5.83 -2.59 1.38
CA ASN A 136 6.52 -2.25 0.14
C ASN A 136 6.43 -0.75 -0.19
N PHE A 137 5.26 -0.13 0.04
CA PHE A 137 5.09 1.31 -0.13
C PHE A 137 5.99 2.11 0.83
N LEU A 138 6.02 1.74 2.12
CA LEU A 138 6.81 2.43 3.13
C LEU A 138 8.32 2.36 2.84
N GLU A 139 8.83 1.21 2.38
CA GLU A 139 10.24 1.05 1.99
C GLU A 139 10.62 1.94 0.79
N LYS A 140 9.68 2.24 -0.11
CA LYS A 140 9.91 3.03 -1.33
C LYS A 140 9.36 4.44 -1.25
N ARG A 141 8.79 4.84 -0.11
CA ARG A 141 8.08 6.12 0.05
C ARG A 141 8.92 7.30 -0.35
N ASP A 142 10.17 7.34 0.09
CA ASP A 142 11.05 8.48 -0.15
C ASP A 142 11.47 8.55 -1.63
N PHE A 143 11.66 7.39 -2.28
CA PHE A 143 11.84 7.31 -3.73
C PHE A 143 10.60 7.81 -4.48
N TYR A 144 9.39 7.37 -4.12
CA TYR A 144 8.15 7.84 -4.72
C TYR A 144 7.95 9.35 -4.55
N ASN A 145 8.27 9.89 -3.37
CA ASN A 145 8.22 11.31 -3.11
C ASN A 145 9.25 12.07 -3.95
N SER A 146 10.47 11.55 -4.11
CA SER A 146 11.50 12.15 -4.96
C SER A 146 11.08 12.18 -6.43
N GLU A 147 10.56 11.06 -6.95
CA GLU A 147 10.05 10.98 -8.32
C GLU A 147 8.86 11.91 -8.55
N MET A 148 7.90 11.95 -7.63
CA MET A 148 6.77 12.89 -7.73
C MET A 148 7.25 14.35 -7.65
N ASN A 149 8.27 14.63 -6.85
CA ASN A 149 8.84 15.96 -6.72
C ASN A 149 9.60 16.42 -7.98
N SER A 150 10.11 15.49 -8.79
CA SER A 150 10.82 15.78 -10.04
C SER A 150 9.88 16.02 -11.23
N ILE A 151 8.58 15.70 -11.10
CA ILE A 151 7.59 15.96 -12.16
C ILE A 151 7.46 17.48 -12.36
N PRO A 152 7.70 17.99 -13.58
CA PRO A 152 7.60 19.40 -13.87
C PRO A 152 6.14 19.85 -13.94
N VAL A 153 5.95 21.12 -13.59
CA VAL A 153 4.71 21.87 -13.81
C VAL A 153 5.08 23.05 -14.69
N THR A 154 4.54 23.08 -15.92
CA THR A 154 4.95 24.09 -16.89
C THR A 154 3.83 25.06 -17.26
N LYS A 155 2.59 24.59 -17.42
CA LYS A 155 1.52 25.44 -17.97
C LYS A 155 0.43 25.70 -16.96
N TYR A 156 -0.10 24.65 -16.37
CA TYR A 156 -1.19 24.77 -15.44
C TYR A 156 -1.19 23.64 -14.43
N ILE A 157 -1.83 23.91 -13.30
CA ILE A 157 -2.22 22.88 -12.34
C ILE A 157 -3.73 22.84 -12.24
N SER A 158 -4.27 21.65 -12.00
CA SER A 158 -5.66 21.48 -11.62
C SER A 158 -5.75 20.72 -10.31
N PHE A 159 -6.59 21.19 -9.41
CA PHE A 159 -6.85 20.51 -8.15
C PHE A 159 -8.24 20.81 -7.64
N ASP A 160 -8.86 19.78 -7.06
CA ASP A 160 -10.23 19.90 -6.61
C ASP A 160 -10.57 18.84 -5.55
N HIS A 161 -11.43 19.22 -4.61
CA HIS A 161 -12.12 18.31 -3.70
C HIS A 161 -13.18 17.46 -4.41
N THR A 162 -13.65 17.84 -5.62
CA THR A 162 -14.68 17.11 -6.38
C THR A 162 -14.16 16.12 -7.41
N PHE A 163 -12.84 15.91 -7.54
CA PHE A 163 -12.33 14.81 -8.34
C PHE A 163 -13.04 13.51 -7.90
N LYS A 164 -14.00 13.04 -8.71
CA LYS A 164 -14.92 11.97 -8.33
C LYS A 164 -14.19 10.69 -7.93
N VAL A 165 -12.97 10.53 -8.43
CA VAL A 165 -12.07 9.43 -8.05
C VAL A 165 -11.45 9.69 -6.68
N ALA A 166 -10.93 10.89 -6.43
CA ALA A 166 -10.28 11.25 -5.18
C ALA A 166 -11.27 11.24 -3.99
N SER A 167 -12.54 11.63 -4.22
CA SER A 167 -13.60 11.56 -3.20
C SER A 167 -13.90 10.14 -2.72
N ASN A 168 -13.66 9.14 -3.57
CA ASN A 168 -13.81 7.71 -3.26
C ASN A 168 -12.55 7.09 -2.62
N ILE A 169 -11.41 7.80 -2.62
CA ILE A 169 -10.16 7.33 -2.03
C ILE A 169 -10.00 8.00 -0.67
N GLY A 170 -10.20 7.23 0.39
CA GLY A 170 -10.26 7.77 1.74
C GLY A 170 -10.37 6.68 2.80
N TYR A 171 -10.47 7.11 4.06
CA TYR A 171 -10.76 6.22 5.16
C TYR A 171 -11.60 6.90 6.23
N LYS A 172 -12.40 6.09 6.93
CA LYS A 172 -13.24 6.56 8.02
C LYS A 172 -12.42 6.65 9.31
N ARG A 173 -12.48 7.80 9.97
CA ARG A 173 -11.88 8.03 11.29
C ARG A 173 -12.70 7.36 12.39
N SER A 174 -12.13 7.27 13.59
CA SER A 174 -12.81 6.78 14.79
C SER A 174 -14.05 7.59 15.18
N ASP A 175 -14.08 8.90 14.88
CA ASP A 175 -15.23 9.80 15.09
C ASP A 175 -16.31 9.67 13.99
N GLY A 176 -16.14 8.74 13.06
CA GLY A 176 -17.06 8.48 11.97
C GLY A 176 -16.93 9.42 10.78
N LYS A 177 -16.05 10.42 10.81
CA LYS A 177 -15.83 11.34 9.69
C LYS A 177 -14.96 10.70 8.59
N TRP A 178 -15.25 11.05 7.34
CA TRP A 178 -14.49 10.59 6.18
C TRP A 178 -13.28 11.49 5.95
N ILE A 179 -12.09 10.90 5.84
CA ILE A 179 -10.88 11.55 5.34
C ILE A 179 -10.77 11.24 3.85
N THR A 180 -10.54 12.27 3.04
CA THR A 180 -10.53 12.18 1.58
C THR A 180 -9.15 12.51 1.02
N LEU A 181 -8.75 11.84 -0.05
CA LEU A 181 -7.56 12.17 -0.81
C LEU A 181 -7.77 13.49 -1.57
N TYR A 182 -6.79 14.39 -1.45
CA TYR A 182 -6.67 15.60 -2.24
C TYR A 182 -5.48 15.44 -3.19
N ILE A 183 -5.68 15.77 -4.47
CA ILE A 183 -4.66 15.59 -5.51
C ILE A 183 -4.48 16.88 -6.31
N VAL A 184 -3.24 17.14 -6.72
CA VAL A 184 -2.87 18.20 -7.65
C VAL A 184 -2.29 17.56 -8.90
N LEU A 185 -2.83 17.95 -10.06
CA LEU A 185 -2.42 17.46 -11.36
C LEU A 185 -1.70 18.55 -12.15
N ASN A 186 -0.74 18.19 -12.99
CA ASN A 186 -0.15 19.08 -13.99
C ASN A 186 -0.93 19.07 -15.31
N GLU A 187 -0.38 19.74 -16.33
CA GLU A 187 -1.01 19.92 -17.64
C GLU A 187 -1.28 18.64 -18.45
N ILE A 188 -0.68 17.51 -18.07
CA ILE A 188 -0.87 16.20 -18.71
C ILE A 188 -1.55 15.18 -17.79
N GLY A 189 -2.11 15.64 -16.66
CA GLY A 189 -2.85 14.79 -15.73
C GLY A 189 -1.98 13.93 -14.81
N GLN A 190 -0.69 14.23 -14.66
CA GLN A 190 0.17 13.57 -13.69
C GLN A 190 -0.02 14.16 -12.30
N ILE A 191 -0.03 13.31 -11.27
CA ILE A 191 -0.10 13.73 -9.87
C ILE A 191 1.24 14.35 -9.48
N VAL A 192 1.24 15.65 -9.18
CA VAL A 192 2.44 16.39 -8.74
C VAL A 192 2.48 16.61 -7.23
N MET A 193 1.34 16.54 -6.55
CA MET A 193 1.21 16.48 -5.10
C MET A 193 -0.08 15.80 -4.69
N TRP A 194 -0.10 15.23 -3.50
CA TRP A 194 -1.31 14.71 -2.88
C TRP A 194 -1.23 14.79 -1.35
N GLN A 195 -2.39 14.82 -0.70
CA GLN A 195 -2.50 14.79 0.75
C GLN A 195 -3.88 14.26 1.17
N PHE A 196 -3.97 13.54 2.29
CA PHE A 196 -5.25 13.25 2.91
C PHE A 196 -5.76 14.45 3.72
N THR A 197 -7.00 14.87 3.46
CA THR A 197 -7.65 16.01 4.11
C THR A 197 -8.82 15.54 4.97
N LYS A 198 -8.97 16.14 6.15
CA LYS A 198 -10.02 15.88 7.13
C LYS A 198 -11.27 16.73 6.88
N SER A 199 -11.13 17.81 6.12
CA SER A 199 -12.19 18.73 5.73
C SER A 199 -11.91 19.36 4.38
N THR A 200 -12.85 20.15 3.87
CA THR A 200 -12.69 20.98 2.68
C THR A 200 -12.00 22.33 2.98
N GLY A 201 -11.43 22.48 4.18
CA GLY A 201 -10.74 23.70 4.59
C GLY A 201 -9.44 23.90 3.84
N PHE A 202 -9.29 25.04 3.17
CA PHE A 202 -8.08 25.40 2.43
C PHE A 202 -6.80 25.40 3.31
N ASP A 203 -6.95 25.65 4.61
CA ASP A 203 -5.82 25.72 5.53
C ASP A 203 -5.09 24.36 5.66
N GLU A 204 -5.81 23.24 5.44
CA GLU A 204 -5.21 21.90 5.46
C GLU A 204 -4.25 21.63 4.29
N ILE A 205 -4.46 22.30 3.14
CA ILE A 205 -3.70 22.11 1.91
C ILE A 205 -2.68 23.24 1.68
N THR A 206 -2.67 24.27 2.51
CA THR A 206 -1.82 25.45 2.34
C THR A 206 -0.33 25.07 2.34
N ALA A 207 0.13 24.28 3.32
CA ALA A 207 1.52 23.84 3.39
C ALA A 207 1.94 23.02 2.15
N MET A 208 1.06 22.14 1.68
CA MET A 208 1.30 21.35 0.46
C MET A 208 1.43 22.26 -0.76
N LEU A 209 0.50 23.20 -0.95
CA LEU A 209 0.56 24.14 -2.09
C LEU A 209 1.78 25.07 -2.02
N THR A 210 2.20 25.50 -0.83
CA THR A 210 3.44 26.27 -0.65
C THR A 210 4.67 25.44 -1.07
N HIS A 211 4.74 24.17 -0.70
CA HIS A 211 5.82 23.30 -1.18
C HIS A 211 5.80 23.10 -2.70
N LEU A 212 4.61 23.03 -3.31
CA LEU A 212 4.48 22.97 -4.77
C LEU A 212 4.96 24.26 -5.44
N GLN A 213 4.60 25.42 -4.88
CA GLN A 213 4.98 26.73 -5.41
C GLN A 213 6.50 26.91 -5.50
N ILE A 214 7.26 26.44 -4.51
CA ILE A 214 8.74 26.50 -4.52
C ILE A 214 9.35 25.80 -5.75
N ARG A 215 8.64 24.80 -6.32
CA ARG A 215 9.10 24.05 -7.50
C ARG A 215 8.70 24.72 -8.82
N ILE A 216 7.79 25.68 -8.79
CA ILE A 216 7.25 26.35 -9.97
C ILE A 216 8.03 27.66 -10.18
N HIS A 217 8.82 27.70 -11.24
CA HIS A 217 9.72 28.82 -11.53
C HIS A 217 9.14 29.85 -12.51
N GLN A 218 7.93 29.60 -13.02
CA GLN A 218 7.28 30.44 -14.01
C GLN A 218 5.80 30.63 -13.67
N PRO A 219 5.16 31.71 -14.16
CA PRO A 219 3.72 31.87 -14.02
C PRO A 219 2.98 30.68 -14.64
N ILE A 220 1.98 30.18 -13.93
CA ILE A 220 1.12 29.08 -14.36
C ILE A 220 -0.34 29.49 -14.28
N ILE A 221 -1.22 28.70 -14.89
CA ILE A 221 -2.68 28.81 -14.72
C ILE A 221 -3.12 27.82 -13.64
N ILE A 222 -4.07 28.20 -12.79
CA ILE A 222 -4.58 27.35 -11.72
C ILE A 222 -6.05 27.06 -12.01
N PHE A 223 -6.45 25.79 -12.13
CA PHE A 223 -7.85 25.37 -12.30
C PHE A 223 -8.39 24.77 -11.01
N VAL A 224 -9.39 25.40 -10.42
CA VAL A 224 -10.00 25.01 -9.14
C VAL A 224 -11.49 25.32 -9.10
N ASP A 225 -12.24 24.53 -8.34
CA ASP A 225 -13.62 24.84 -7.98
C ASP A 225 -13.70 25.97 -6.96
N ASN A 226 -14.84 26.69 -6.96
CA ASN A 226 -15.06 27.84 -6.08
C ASN A 226 -13.91 28.86 -6.11
N CYS A 227 -13.32 29.07 -7.30
CA CYS A 227 -12.16 29.95 -7.48
C CYS A 227 -12.41 31.35 -6.89
N CYS A 228 -13.63 31.86 -7.05
CA CYS A 228 -14.10 33.13 -6.52
C CYS A 228 -13.92 33.22 -4.96
N GLN A 229 -14.04 32.11 -4.22
CA GLN A 229 -13.81 32.05 -2.76
C GLN A 229 -12.35 31.78 -2.37
N GLN A 230 -11.62 31.00 -3.16
CA GLN A 230 -10.25 30.58 -2.85
C GLN A 230 -9.18 31.54 -3.40
N ARG A 231 -9.56 32.48 -4.27
CA ARG A 231 -8.65 33.37 -5.01
C ARG A 231 -7.64 34.10 -4.13
N SER A 232 -8.09 34.72 -3.04
CA SER A 232 -7.20 35.48 -2.16
C SER A 232 -6.13 34.60 -1.52
N LYS A 233 -6.51 33.40 -1.07
CA LYS A 233 -5.58 32.42 -0.49
C LYS A 233 -4.61 31.86 -1.53
N LEU A 234 -5.09 31.63 -2.76
CA LEU A 234 -4.23 31.18 -3.86
C LEU A 234 -3.22 32.25 -4.29
N GLN A 235 -3.65 33.50 -4.37
CA GLN A 235 -2.77 34.64 -4.68
C GLN A 235 -1.71 34.86 -3.59
N GLN A 236 -2.01 34.55 -2.32
CA GLN A 236 -1.02 34.58 -1.24
C GLN A 236 0.07 33.53 -1.42
N ILE A 237 -0.25 32.36 -1.99
CA ILE A 237 0.71 31.27 -2.19
C ILE A 237 1.48 31.46 -3.50
N PHE A 238 0.78 31.62 -4.62
CA PHE A 238 1.37 31.58 -5.95
C PHE A 238 1.70 32.98 -6.52
N GLY A 239 1.27 34.07 -5.88
CA GLY A 239 1.42 35.44 -6.38
C GLY A 239 0.22 35.95 -7.18
N GLN A 240 0.22 37.23 -7.53
CA GLN A 240 -0.90 37.85 -8.27
C GLN A 240 -0.95 37.44 -9.76
N ASP A 241 0.20 37.14 -10.36
CA ASP A 241 0.35 36.89 -11.80
C ASP A 241 0.09 35.44 -12.24
N SER A 242 0.13 34.51 -11.29
CA SER A 242 -0.10 33.05 -11.48
C SER A 242 -1.58 32.66 -11.39
N CYS A 243 -2.45 33.66 -11.30
CA CYS A 243 -3.89 33.48 -11.25
C CYS A 243 -4.52 34.34 -12.36
N PRO A 244 -4.29 34.02 -13.66
CA PRO A 244 -4.85 34.77 -14.77
C PRO A 244 -6.33 34.38 -14.95
N PHE A 245 -7.15 34.57 -13.93
CA PHE A 245 -8.60 34.58 -14.08
C PHE A 245 -9.04 35.97 -14.53
N GLY A 246 -8.59 36.35 -15.73
CA GLY A 246 -9.36 37.17 -16.65
C GLY A 246 -10.05 36.21 -17.62
N HIS A 247 -11.35 36.00 -17.44
CA HIS A 247 -12.23 35.21 -18.33
C HIS A 247 -12.07 33.68 -18.34
N ILE A 248 -12.52 33.04 -17.26
CA ILE A 248 -13.38 31.84 -17.39
C ILE A 248 -14.66 32.20 -16.61
N PRO A 249 -15.87 32.06 -17.19
CA PRO A 249 -17.09 32.46 -16.51
C PRO A 249 -17.22 31.67 -15.20
N CYS A 250 -17.18 32.38 -14.06
CA CYS A 250 -17.75 31.87 -12.82
C CYS A 250 -19.22 31.56 -13.21
N CYS A 251 -19.59 30.27 -13.25
CA CYS A 251 -20.90 29.73 -13.67
C CYS A 251 -21.26 29.87 -15.17
N SER A 252 -21.16 28.77 -15.93
CA SER A 252 -22.33 28.37 -16.72
C SER A 252 -22.98 27.20 -16.00
N GLU A 253 -24.07 27.49 -15.29
CA GLU A 253 -25.16 26.53 -15.25
C GLU A 253 -25.37 26.08 -16.70
N VAL A 254 -25.23 24.78 -16.95
CA VAL A 254 -25.81 24.20 -18.15
C VAL A 254 -27.30 24.42 -17.97
N ASN A 255 -27.82 25.47 -18.60
CA ASN A 255 -29.25 25.69 -18.77
C ASN A 255 -29.82 24.37 -19.32
N LYS A 256 -30.52 23.64 -18.46
CA LYS A 256 -31.53 22.67 -18.89
C LYS A 256 -32.72 23.47 -19.42
N SER A 257 -32.54 24.08 -20.58
CA SER A 257 -33.62 24.62 -21.38
C SER A 257 -33.16 24.59 -22.83
N ASP A 258 -33.86 23.76 -23.60
CA ASP A 258 -33.93 23.70 -25.06
C ASP A 258 -32.87 22.87 -25.79
N ALA A 259 -33.06 21.54 -25.79
CA ALA A 259 -33.17 20.67 -26.98
C ALA A 259 -33.62 19.27 -26.58
#